data_AF-A0A8T8D7R6-F1
#
_entry.id   AF-A0A8T8D7R6-F1
#
_cell.length_a   1.000
_cell.length_b   1.000
_cell.length_c   1.000
_cell.angle_alpha   90.00
_cell.angle_beta   90.00
_cell.angle_gamma   90.00
#
_symmetry.space_group_name_H-M   'P 1'
#
loop_
_entity.id
_entity.type
_entity.pdbx_description
1 polymer ?
#
loop_
_entity_poly.entity_id
_entity_poly.type
_entity_poly.pdbx_seq_one_letter_code
_entity_poly.pdbx_strand_id
1 'polypeptide(L)'
;MPSQPPLDAPDRGARAAPAGSPAGEAAGPAPLAGPAHPTRLAAGGSRTGDLAAASGSTAATLRPLVLAGLMAGLTAVLSYLRIPLPFTPVPITGQTLGVMLSGLLLGPRWGFAAQLAYLLLGVAGVPVFAGGAAGLAVVLGPTGGFLMSYPLAAGLTGLLSRPGAARRPGPASGGQGARGGERAWPPAGAAYPAPVPGMGRAFLASVAGGILLVYAIGAPWLAVVTGTPWPGVATAAVLPFVPGDLAKALVAAWLAPRVLRALGGRLAPGI
;
A
#
# COMPACT_ATOMS: atom_id res chain seq x y z
N MET A 1 13.94 89.68 38.84
CA MET A 1 12.88 90.12 37.91
C MET A 1 11.84 89.02 37.86
N PRO A 2 10.63 89.30 38.37
CA PRO A 2 9.55 88.35 38.62
C PRO A 2 8.69 88.18 37.37
N SER A 3 7.99 87.05 37.25
CA SER A 3 6.78 86.99 36.41
C SER A 3 5.79 86.03 37.06
N GLN A 4 4.84 86.62 37.80
CA GLN A 4 3.56 86.00 38.08
C GLN A 4 2.77 85.84 36.76
N PRO A 5 1.83 84.89 36.72
CA PRO A 5 0.45 85.33 36.53
C PRO A 5 -0.53 84.69 37.54
N PRO A 6 -1.74 85.27 37.71
CA PRO A 6 -2.59 85.02 38.86
C PRO A 6 -3.70 83.98 38.62
N LEU A 7 -4.07 83.34 39.73
CA LEU A 7 -5.42 82.97 40.23
C LEU A 7 -6.48 82.47 39.23
N ASP A 8 -6.97 81.24 39.46
CA ASP A 8 -8.34 81.06 39.96
C ASP A 8 -8.61 79.60 40.40
N ALA A 9 -9.22 79.48 41.59
CA ALA A 9 -9.72 78.27 42.23
C ALA A 9 -11.18 77.98 41.73
N PRO A 10 -11.98 77.00 42.21
CA PRO A 10 -11.79 76.20 43.41
C PRO A 10 -12.33 74.73 43.39
N ASP A 11 -12.08 74.08 44.53
CA ASP A 11 -12.97 73.16 45.24
C ASP A 11 -13.13 71.71 44.75
N ARG A 12 -12.41 70.81 45.44
CA ARG A 12 -13.06 69.70 46.16
C ARG A 12 -12.42 69.51 47.52
N GLY A 13 -13.03 70.12 48.55
CA GLY A 13 -13.12 69.48 49.86
C GLY A 13 -13.72 68.06 49.73
N ALA A 14 -13.60 67.16 50.70
CA ALA A 14 -13.34 67.36 52.11
C ALA A 14 -13.13 65.96 52.75
N ARG A 15 -12.29 65.94 53.81
CA ARG A 15 -12.52 65.23 55.11
C ARG A 15 -12.64 63.69 55.10
N ALA A 16 -12.15 62.92 56.06
CA ALA A 16 -11.42 63.13 57.31
C ALA A 16 -10.96 61.73 57.80
N ALA A 17 -9.88 61.65 58.58
CA ALA A 17 -9.65 60.57 59.56
C ALA A 17 -10.48 60.88 60.85
N PRO A 18 -10.62 60.06 61.92
CA PRO A 18 -9.77 58.92 62.35
C PRO A 18 -10.49 57.77 63.16
N ALA A 19 -9.68 56.86 63.72
CA ALA A 19 -9.83 56.16 65.03
C ALA A 19 -10.83 54.98 65.23
N GLY A 20 -10.37 53.95 65.97
CA GLY A 20 -11.21 53.15 66.88
C GLY A 20 -11.12 51.61 66.80
N SER A 21 -10.40 50.98 67.72
CA SER A 21 -10.60 49.59 68.21
C SER A 21 -11.89 49.50 69.09
N PRO A 22 -12.20 48.38 69.78
CA PRO A 22 -12.48 47.00 69.38
C PRO A 22 -13.87 46.50 69.93
N ALA A 23 -14.12 45.19 69.85
CA ALA A 23 -15.12 44.39 70.58
C ALA A 23 -16.56 44.34 70.00
N GLY A 24 -17.13 43.12 69.98
CA GLY A 24 -18.56 42.92 69.70
C GLY A 24 -18.92 41.62 68.99
N GLU A 25 -18.83 40.53 69.73
CA GLU A 25 -19.47 39.23 69.48
C GLU A 25 -20.96 39.35 69.10
N ALA A 26 -21.38 38.71 68.00
CA ALA A 26 -22.76 38.24 67.81
C ALA A 26 -22.85 37.24 66.65
N ALA A 27 -23.41 36.08 66.94
CA ALA A 27 -23.72 34.99 66.02
C ALA A 27 -24.75 35.41 64.93
N GLY A 28 -24.58 34.86 63.72
CA GLY A 28 -25.55 34.97 62.62
C GLY A 28 -25.23 33.97 61.50
N PRO A 29 -26.23 33.38 60.82
CA PRO A 29 -26.15 32.04 60.23
C PRO A 29 -25.46 31.98 58.86
N ALA A 30 -24.94 30.79 58.54
CA ALA A 30 -24.26 30.45 57.30
C ALA A 30 -25.04 30.85 56.02
N PRO A 31 -24.42 31.54 55.04
CA PRO A 31 -24.99 31.71 53.72
C PRO A 31 -24.39 30.72 52.72
N LEU A 32 -25.21 29.74 52.34
CA LEU A 32 -25.52 29.30 50.98
C LEU A 32 -24.34 29.15 49.98
N ALA A 33 -24.00 27.89 49.70
CA ALA A 33 -23.26 27.48 48.52
C ALA A 33 -23.98 27.96 47.24
N GLY A 34 -23.41 28.97 46.58
CA GLY A 34 -23.78 29.34 45.21
C GLY A 34 -23.32 28.27 44.21
N PRO A 35 -24.05 28.05 43.11
CA PRO A 35 -23.74 27.00 42.15
C PRO A 35 -22.40 27.29 41.45
N ALA A 36 -21.50 26.32 41.49
CA ALA A 36 -20.28 26.34 40.69
C ALA A 36 -20.64 26.44 39.20
N HIS A 37 -20.19 27.50 38.53
CA HIS A 37 -20.25 27.62 37.07
C HIS A 37 -19.52 26.44 36.41
N PRO A 38 -20.18 25.62 35.59
CA PRO A 38 -19.49 24.63 34.76
C PRO A 38 -19.11 25.32 33.44
N THR A 39 -18.05 26.12 33.44
CA THR A 39 -17.53 26.66 32.17
C THR A 39 -16.01 26.71 32.15
N ARG A 40 -15.37 25.54 32.14
CA ARG A 40 -14.17 25.36 31.33
C ARG A 40 -14.52 24.48 30.14
N LEU A 41 -14.84 25.14 29.04
CA LEU A 41 -14.66 24.60 27.69
C LEU A 41 -13.20 24.16 27.54
N ALA A 42 -12.90 22.91 27.91
CA ALA A 42 -11.72 22.20 27.44
C ALA A 42 -11.99 21.76 25.99
N ALA A 43 -12.00 22.73 25.07
CA ALA A 43 -12.04 22.49 23.65
C ALA A 43 -10.67 22.82 23.06
N GLY A 44 -10.06 21.87 22.32
CA GLY A 44 -9.10 22.23 21.29
C GLY A 44 -7.81 21.40 21.13
N GLY A 45 -7.59 20.30 21.85
CA GLY A 45 -6.27 19.62 21.85
C GLY A 45 -6.14 18.30 21.09
N SER A 46 -7.19 17.46 20.99
CA SER A 46 -7.01 16.03 20.64
C SER A 46 -7.67 15.58 19.34
N ARG A 47 -8.78 16.22 18.92
CA ARG A 47 -9.53 15.75 17.74
C ARG A 47 -8.71 15.85 16.44
N THR A 48 -7.88 16.87 16.28
CA THR A 48 -7.06 17.05 15.07
C THR A 48 -5.93 16.02 14.99
N GLY A 49 -5.31 15.65 16.12
CA GLY A 49 -4.30 14.59 16.20
C GLY A 49 -4.88 13.21 15.94
N ASP A 50 -6.04 12.91 16.56
CA ASP A 50 -6.72 11.62 16.40
C ASP A 50 -7.27 11.45 14.97
N LEU A 51 -7.81 12.52 14.36
CA LEU A 51 -8.26 12.50 12.97
C LEU A 51 -7.09 12.40 11.99
N ALA A 52 -5.96 13.06 12.24
CA ALA A 52 -4.77 12.94 11.40
C ALA A 52 -4.12 11.54 11.50
N ALA A 53 -4.07 10.96 12.71
CA ALA A 53 -3.58 9.61 12.94
C ALA A 53 -4.51 8.54 12.31
N ALA A 54 -5.83 8.70 12.45
CA ALA A 54 -6.82 7.84 11.81
C ALA A 54 -6.82 7.96 10.27
N SER A 55 -6.59 9.18 9.74
CA SER A 55 -6.44 9.40 8.30
C SER A 55 -5.16 8.75 7.75
N GLY A 56 -4.07 8.80 8.53
CA GLY A 56 -2.80 8.17 8.19
C GLY A 56 -2.87 6.63 8.14
N SER A 57 -3.56 5.99 9.09
CA SER A 57 -3.73 4.54 9.13
C SER A 57 -4.67 4.02 8.02
N THR A 58 -5.70 4.81 7.71
CA THR A 58 -6.67 4.49 6.65
C THR A 58 -6.00 4.56 5.28
N ALA A 59 -5.25 5.63 4.98
CA ALA A 59 -4.53 5.78 3.70
C ALA A 59 -3.46 4.70 3.50
N ALA A 60 -2.76 4.29 4.57
CA ALA A 60 -1.78 3.21 4.53
C ALA A 60 -2.39 1.85 4.14
N THR A 61 -3.65 1.61 4.54
CA THR A 61 -4.38 0.36 4.27
C THR A 61 -5.12 0.38 2.92
N LEU A 62 -5.72 1.51 2.56
CA LEU A 62 -6.51 1.64 1.32
C LEU A 62 -5.64 1.61 0.07
N ARG A 63 -4.49 2.27 0.10
CA ARG A 63 -3.59 2.37 -1.04
C ARG A 63 -3.22 1.01 -1.66
N PRO A 64 -2.68 0.03 -0.92
CA PRO A 64 -2.33 -1.25 -1.51
C PRO A 64 -3.56 -2.03 -2.00
N LEU A 65 -4.73 -1.84 -1.38
CA LEU A 65 -6.00 -2.39 -1.85
C LEU A 65 -6.36 -1.84 -3.24
N VAL A 66 -6.31 -0.51 -3.40
CA VAL A 66 -6.58 0.17 -4.67
C VAL A 66 -5.58 -0.29 -5.74
N LEU A 67 -4.29 -0.35 -5.41
CA LEU A 67 -3.27 -0.84 -6.35
C LEU A 67 -3.49 -2.30 -6.75
N ALA A 68 -3.88 -3.16 -5.81
CA ALA A 68 -4.23 -4.55 -6.13
C ALA A 68 -5.45 -4.62 -7.06
N GLY A 69 -6.46 -3.79 -6.84
CA GLY A 69 -7.62 -3.65 -7.73
C GLY A 69 -7.24 -3.15 -9.12
N LEU A 70 -6.36 -2.15 -9.23
CA LEU A 70 -5.85 -1.65 -10.51
C LEU A 70 -5.08 -2.73 -11.27
N MET A 71 -4.28 -3.53 -10.57
CA MET A 71 -3.56 -4.65 -11.18
C MET A 71 -4.50 -5.77 -11.63
N ALA A 72 -5.53 -6.08 -10.86
CA ALA A 72 -6.59 -7.01 -11.27
C ALA A 72 -7.32 -6.51 -12.52
N GLY A 73 -7.66 -5.22 -12.56
CA GLY A 73 -8.26 -4.56 -13.72
C GLY A 73 -7.34 -4.56 -14.94
N LEU A 74 -6.05 -4.32 -14.76
CA LEU A 74 -5.06 -4.44 -15.83
C LEU A 74 -5.01 -5.87 -16.40
N THR A 75 -4.97 -6.90 -15.54
CA THR A 75 -5.04 -8.30 -16.00
C THR A 75 -6.33 -8.55 -16.79
N ALA A 76 -7.46 -8.00 -16.36
CA ALA A 76 -8.74 -8.12 -17.07
C ALA A 76 -8.71 -7.45 -18.44
N VAL A 77 -8.16 -6.24 -18.57
CA VAL A 77 -8.03 -5.58 -19.89
C VAL A 77 -7.10 -6.38 -20.80
N LEU A 78 -5.97 -6.85 -20.28
CA LEU A 78 -5.01 -7.66 -21.04
C LEU A 78 -5.59 -9.03 -21.46
N SER A 79 -6.67 -9.51 -20.84
CA SER A 79 -7.33 -10.77 -21.23
C SER A 79 -8.08 -10.68 -22.54
N TYR A 80 -8.45 -9.47 -22.98
CA TYR A 80 -9.07 -9.24 -24.28
C TYR A 80 -8.06 -9.35 -25.44
N LEU A 81 -6.77 -9.14 -25.15
CA LEU A 81 -5.69 -9.44 -26.09
C LEU A 81 -5.52 -10.95 -26.17
N ARG A 82 -6.34 -11.60 -27.00
CA ARG A 82 -6.29 -13.06 -27.21
C ARG A 82 -6.15 -13.44 -28.69
N ILE A 83 -5.41 -14.50 -28.94
CA ILE A 83 -5.29 -15.15 -30.24
C ILE A 83 -5.72 -16.61 -30.04
N PRO A 84 -6.92 -17.01 -30.50
CA PRO A 84 -7.33 -18.40 -30.43
C PRO A 84 -6.47 -19.25 -31.37
N LEU A 85 -6.10 -20.45 -30.92
CA LEU A 85 -5.35 -21.42 -31.71
C LEU A 85 -6.30 -22.54 -32.14
N PRO A 86 -6.27 -23.00 -33.40
CA PRO A 86 -7.24 -24.00 -33.89
C PRO A 86 -7.02 -25.40 -33.32
N PHE A 87 -5.86 -25.68 -32.72
CA PHE A 87 -5.45 -27.02 -32.25
C PHE A 87 -5.45 -27.18 -30.72
N THR A 88 -5.75 -26.12 -29.96
CA THR A 88 -5.81 -26.18 -28.48
C THR A 88 -6.94 -25.28 -27.97
N PRO A 89 -7.69 -25.70 -26.93
CA PRO A 89 -8.74 -24.87 -26.35
C PRO A 89 -8.19 -23.64 -25.59
N VAL A 90 -6.88 -23.61 -25.32
CA VAL A 90 -6.23 -22.51 -24.60
C VAL A 90 -5.82 -21.42 -25.60
N PRO A 91 -6.34 -20.19 -25.50
CA PRO A 91 -5.89 -19.10 -26.36
C PRO A 91 -4.56 -18.51 -25.87
N ILE A 92 -3.75 -17.96 -26.78
CA ILE A 92 -2.63 -17.10 -26.37
C ILE A 92 -3.24 -15.80 -25.85
N THR A 93 -2.94 -15.41 -24.61
CA THR A 93 -3.52 -14.19 -24.00
C THR A 93 -2.47 -13.24 -23.44
N GLY A 94 -2.85 -11.98 -23.21
CA GLY A 94 -2.03 -11.00 -22.49
C GLY A 94 -2.08 -11.13 -20.96
N GLN A 95 -2.88 -12.03 -20.39
CA GLN A 95 -3.16 -12.09 -18.93
C GLN A 95 -1.89 -12.31 -18.11
N THR A 96 -1.01 -13.20 -18.57
CA THR A 96 0.22 -13.56 -17.86
C THR A 96 1.17 -12.38 -17.67
N LEU A 97 1.13 -11.37 -18.54
CA LEU A 97 1.86 -10.12 -18.34
C LEU A 97 1.34 -9.35 -17.12
N GLY A 98 0.02 -9.27 -16.93
CA GLY A 98 -0.61 -8.65 -15.76
C GLY A 98 -0.25 -9.37 -14.46
N VAL A 99 -0.19 -10.71 -14.50
CA VAL A 99 0.24 -11.56 -13.38
C VAL A 99 1.70 -11.27 -12.99
N MET A 100 2.61 -11.26 -13.97
CA MET A 100 4.03 -10.95 -13.74
C MET A 100 4.21 -9.55 -13.16
N LEU A 101 3.57 -8.53 -13.75
CA LEU A 101 3.63 -7.16 -13.28
C LEU A 101 3.06 -7.02 -11.86
N SER A 102 2.02 -7.78 -11.50
CA SER A 102 1.44 -7.75 -10.15
C SER A 102 2.46 -8.19 -9.10
N GLY A 103 3.15 -9.30 -9.36
CA GLY A 103 4.21 -9.78 -8.48
C GLY A 103 5.39 -8.80 -8.42
N LEU A 104 5.84 -8.30 -9.58
CA LEU A 104 6.99 -7.38 -9.65
C LEU A 104 6.74 -6.02 -9.00
N LEU A 105 5.52 -5.48 -9.10
CA LEU A 105 5.19 -4.12 -8.63
C LEU A 105 4.65 -4.08 -7.21
N LEU A 106 3.88 -5.09 -6.80
CA LEU A 106 3.20 -5.12 -5.50
C LEU A 106 3.85 -6.09 -4.50
N GLY A 107 4.81 -6.90 -4.93
CA GLY A 107 5.42 -7.94 -4.12
C GLY A 107 4.48 -9.14 -3.90
N PRO A 108 4.88 -10.12 -3.06
CA PRO A 108 4.20 -11.40 -2.99
C PRO A 108 2.80 -11.33 -2.36
N ARG A 109 2.60 -10.53 -1.30
CA ARG A 109 1.31 -10.48 -0.58
C ARG A 109 0.25 -9.77 -1.42
N TRP A 110 0.58 -8.58 -1.92
CA TRP A 110 -0.36 -7.76 -2.68
C TRP A 110 -0.47 -8.18 -4.15
N GLY A 111 0.59 -8.76 -4.74
CA GLY A 111 0.51 -9.40 -6.05
C GLY A 111 -0.38 -10.64 -6.03
N PHE A 112 -0.28 -11.48 -5.00
CA PHE A 112 -1.21 -12.59 -4.76
C PHE A 112 -2.64 -12.08 -4.61
N ALA A 113 -2.85 -11.07 -3.74
CA ALA A 113 -4.17 -10.50 -3.50
C ALA A 113 -4.80 -9.92 -4.78
N ALA A 114 -4.02 -9.24 -5.62
CA ALA A 114 -4.49 -8.70 -6.90
C ALA A 114 -5.00 -9.81 -7.84
N GLN A 115 -4.23 -10.89 -8.00
CA GLN A 115 -4.63 -11.97 -8.88
C GLN A 115 -5.72 -12.87 -8.28
N LEU A 116 -5.79 -12.97 -6.95
CA LEU A 116 -6.92 -13.60 -6.28
C LEU A 116 -8.21 -12.79 -6.50
N ALA A 117 -8.14 -11.47 -6.38
CA ALA A 117 -9.28 -10.60 -6.67
C ALA A 117 -9.73 -10.73 -8.14
N TYR A 118 -8.78 -10.76 -9.08
CA TYR A 118 -9.07 -11.04 -10.50
C TYR A 118 -9.83 -12.36 -10.70
N LEU A 119 -9.33 -13.45 -10.09
CA LEU A 119 -9.94 -14.77 -10.18
C LEU A 119 -11.35 -14.79 -9.58
N LEU A 120 -11.51 -14.24 -8.38
CA LEU A 120 -12.81 -14.16 -7.69
C LEU A 120 -13.82 -13.33 -8.48
N LEU A 121 -13.40 -12.23 -9.11
CA LEU A 121 -14.26 -11.39 -9.93
C LEU A 121 -14.77 -12.15 -11.16
N GLY A 122 -13.90 -12.93 -11.81
CA GLY A 122 -14.31 -13.78 -12.91
C GLY A 122 -15.22 -14.93 -12.48
N VAL A 123 -14.95 -15.57 -11.33
CA VAL A 123 -15.84 -16.60 -10.75
C VAL A 123 -17.22 -16.03 -10.42
N ALA A 124 -17.28 -14.80 -9.91
CA ALA A 124 -18.52 -14.09 -9.61
C ALA A 124 -19.34 -13.71 -10.87
N GLY A 125 -18.82 -13.96 -12.07
CA GLY A 125 -19.54 -13.78 -13.33
C GLY A 125 -19.19 -12.51 -14.09
N VAL A 126 -18.20 -11.74 -13.64
CA VAL A 126 -17.72 -10.56 -14.39
C VAL A 126 -16.87 -11.03 -15.58
N PRO A 127 -17.07 -10.49 -16.81
CA PRO A 127 -16.36 -10.91 -18.03
C PRO A 127 -14.90 -10.43 -18.08
N VAL A 128 -14.08 -10.98 -17.20
CA VAL A 128 -12.67 -10.62 -17.04
C VAL A 128 -11.70 -11.68 -17.57
N PHE A 129 -12.16 -12.90 -17.83
CA PHE A 129 -11.33 -13.95 -18.43
C PHE A 129 -11.19 -13.76 -19.93
N ALA A 130 -10.33 -14.58 -20.55
CA ALA A 130 -9.92 -14.47 -21.94
C ALA A 130 -11.12 -14.23 -22.89
N GLY A 131 -11.08 -13.12 -23.63
CA GLY A 131 -12.14 -12.77 -24.59
C GLY A 131 -13.51 -12.45 -23.99
N GLY A 132 -13.56 -12.03 -22.71
CA GLY A 132 -14.80 -11.71 -22.02
C GLY A 132 -15.51 -12.92 -21.40
N ALA A 133 -14.82 -14.05 -21.28
CA ALA A 133 -15.36 -15.22 -20.58
C ALA A 133 -15.52 -14.94 -19.07
N ALA A 134 -16.46 -15.65 -18.42
CA ALA A 134 -16.76 -15.48 -17.00
C ALA A 134 -17.37 -16.74 -16.39
N GLY A 135 -17.40 -16.78 -15.07
CA GLY A 135 -18.11 -17.77 -14.27
C GLY A 135 -17.27 -18.99 -13.90
N LEU A 136 -17.82 -19.78 -12.98
CA LEU A 136 -17.18 -20.97 -12.45
C LEU A 136 -16.87 -22.02 -13.53
N ALA A 137 -17.71 -22.12 -14.57
CA ALA A 137 -17.52 -23.04 -15.68
C ALA A 137 -16.17 -22.85 -16.41
N VAL A 138 -15.68 -21.60 -16.52
CA VAL A 138 -14.38 -21.31 -17.14
C VAL A 138 -13.23 -21.80 -16.26
N VAL A 139 -13.38 -21.71 -14.94
CA VAL A 139 -12.40 -22.16 -13.96
C VAL A 139 -12.36 -23.68 -13.82
N LEU A 140 -13.50 -24.35 -14.05
CA LEU A 140 -13.56 -25.82 -14.11
C LEU A 140 -13.25 -26.37 -15.51
N GLY A 141 -13.15 -25.51 -16.52
CA GLY A 141 -12.86 -25.88 -17.90
C GLY A 141 -11.37 -26.01 -18.23
N PRO A 142 -11.02 -26.16 -19.52
CA PRO A 142 -9.65 -26.41 -19.98
C PRO A 142 -8.62 -25.34 -19.55
N THR A 143 -9.03 -24.07 -19.48
CA THR A 143 -8.17 -22.95 -19.07
C THR A 143 -8.05 -22.79 -17.56
N GLY A 144 -8.85 -23.54 -16.81
CA GLY A 144 -9.03 -23.40 -15.36
C GLY A 144 -7.73 -23.46 -14.56
N GLY A 145 -6.91 -24.48 -14.80
CA GLY A 145 -5.63 -24.66 -14.12
C GLY A 145 -4.66 -23.49 -14.29
N PHE A 146 -4.68 -22.84 -15.45
CA PHE A 146 -3.88 -21.63 -15.68
C PHE A 146 -4.40 -20.48 -14.83
N LEU A 147 -5.72 -20.23 -14.82
CA LEU A 147 -6.33 -19.17 -14.02
C LEU A 147 -6.11 -19.38 -12.51
N MET A 148 -6.27 -20.62 -12.02
CA MET A 148 -6.06 -20.98 -10.61
C MET A 148 -4.60 -20.80 -10.18
N SER A 149 -3.64 -20.90 -11.11
CA SER A 149 -2.23 -20.67 -10.81
C SER A 149 -1.85 -19.19 -10.64
N TYR A 150 -2.64 -18.25 -11.17
CA TYR A 150 -2.26 -16.82 -11.24
C TYR A 150 -1.96 -16.18 -9.88
N PRO A 151 -2.72 -16.42 -8.79
CA PRO A 151 -2.37 -15.92 -7.47
C PRO A 151 -1.01 -16.41 -7.00
N LEU A 152 -0.75 -17.71 -7.13
CA LEU A 152 0.52 -18.33 -6.73
C LEU A 152 1.67 -17.84 -7.61
N ALA A 153 1.44 -17.66 -8.90
CA ALA A 153 2.42 -17.14 -9.86
C ALA A 153 2.85 -15.71 -9.51
N ALA A 154 1.89 -14.81 -9.26
CA ALA A 154 2.19 -13.46 -8.82
C ALA A 154 2.90 -13.42 -7.46
N GLY A 155 2.47 -14.29 -6.52
CA GLY A 155 3.14 -14.47 -5.24
C GLY A 155 4.60 -14.88 -5.40
N LEU A 156 4.88 -15.91 -6.19
CA LEU A 156 6.23 -16.41 -6.44
C LEU A 156 7.10 -15.39 -7.19
N THR A 157 6.57 -14.74 -8.23
CA THR A 157 7.27 -13.66 -8.94
C THR A 157 7.62 -12.51 -7.99
N GLY A 158 6.71 -12.12 -7.10
CA GLY A 158 6.99 -11.10 -6.09
C GLY A 158 8.01 -11.52 -5.05
N LEU A 159 8.01 -12.79 -4.65
CA LEU A 159 9.00 -13.33 -3.71
C LEU A 159 10.41 -13.33 -4.32
N LEU A 160 10.55 -13.80 -5.55
CA LEU A 160 11.84 -13.91 -6.25
C LEU A 160 12.38 -12.57 -6.74
N SER A 161 11.51 -11.58 -6.94
CA SER A 161 11.93 -10.24 -7.38
C SER A 161 12.50 -9.40 -6.24
N ARG A 162 12.31 -9.79 -4.97
CA ARG A 162 12.92 -9.09 -3.83
C ARG A 162 14.43 -9.25 -3.85
N PRO A 163 15.20 -8.15 -3.66
CA PRO A 163 16.63 -8.29 -3.45
C PRO A 163 16.83 -9.02 -2.14
N GLY A 164 17.61 -10.10 -2.19
CA GLY A 164 18.09 -10.74 -0.97
C GLY A 164 18.64 -9.63 -0.08
N ALA A 165 18.09 -9.51 1.13
CA ALA A 165 18.49 -8.49 2.08
C ALA A 165 20.00 -8.47 2.09
N ALA A 166 20.61 -7.40 1.55
CA ALA A 166 22.04 -7.23 1.62
C ALA A 166 22.38 -7.46 3.08
N ARG A 167 23.24 -8.45 3.38
CA ARG A 167 23.77 -8.63 4.73
C ARG A 167 24.20 -7.24 5.13
N ARG A 168 23.50 -6.65 6.11
CA ARG A 168 23.93 -5.37 6.68
C ARG A 168 25.40 -5.59 6.97
N PRO A 169 26.32 -4.75 6.46
CA PRO A 169 27.70 -4.81 6.92
C PRO A 169 27.61 -4.81 8.44
N GLY A 170 28.03 -5.92 9.06
CA GLY A 170 28.05 -6.00 10.51
C GLY A 170 28.83 -4.79 11.03
N PRO A 171 28.49 -4.25 12.20
CA PRO A 171 29.25 -3.14 12.76
C PRO A 171 30.72 -3.55 12.69
N ALA A 172 31.52 -2.77 11.96
CA ALA A 172 32.95 -2.99 11.87
C ALA A 172 33.48 -3.03 13.30
N SER A 173 33.79 -4.24 13.77
CA SER A 173 34.36 -4.44 15.09
C SER A 173 35.81 -3.98 15.02
N GLY A 174 36.10 -2.88 15.71
CA GLY A 174 37.45 -2.53 16.14
C GLY A 174 38.16 -1.49 15.29
N GLY A 175 37.95 -0.22 15.63
CA GLY A 175 38.70 0.92 15.10
C GLY A 175 38.28 2.19 15.83
N GLN A 176 38.63 2.26 17.12
CA GLN A 176 38.31 3.34 18.03
C GLN A 176 39.03 4.63 17.60
N GLY A 177 38.28 5.67 17.25
CA GLY A 177 38.85 6.95 16.81
C GLY A 177 37.80 8.01 16.49
N ALA A 178 37.26 8.62 17.54
CA ALA A 178 36.73 9.98 17.63
C ALA A 178 36.28 10.73 16.35
N ARG A 179 35.00 11.13 16.29
CA ARG A 179 34.52 12.51 16.57
C ARG A 179 33.05 12.66 16.17
N GLY A 180 32.34 13.44 16.99
CA GLY A 180 30.91 13.71 16.90
C GLY A 180 30.48 14.23 15.54
N GLY A 181 29.63 13.44 14.90
CA GLY A 181 28.58 13.91 14.02
C GLY A 181 27.38 13.07 14.40
N GLU A 182 26.36 13.69 14.98
CA GLU A 182 25.07 13.06 15.22
C GLU A 182 24.67 12.37 13.92
N ARG A 183 24.68 11.03 13.91
CA ARG A 183 24.09 10.27 12.82
C ARG A 183 22.59 10.53 12.92
N ALA A 184 22.16 11.62 12.30
CA ALA A 184 20.77 12.02 12.20
C ALA A 184 20.00 10.80 11.67
N TRP A 185 19.27 10.16 12.57
CA TRP A 185 18.30 9.15 12.18
C TRP A 185 17.31 9.85 11.27
N PRO A 186 17.05 9.32 10.05
CA PRO A 186 16.13 9.97 9.14
C PRO A 186 14.76 10.15 9.83
N PRO A 187 14.08 11.29 9.63
CA PRO A 187 12.84 11.60 10.33
C PRO A 187 11.83 10.47 10.13
N ALA A 188 11.04 10.18 11.17
CA ALA A 188 9.94 9.23 11.13
C ALA A 188 8.97 9.63 9.99
N GLY A 189 9.08 8.97 8.84
CA GLY A 189 8.41 9.35 7.59
C GLY A 189 9.28 9.27 6.33
N ALA A 190 10.59 9.13 6.46
CA ALA A 190 11.48 8.87 5.33
C ALA A 190 11.24 7.45 4.78
N ALA A 191 10.42 7.34 3.74
CA ALA A 191 10.24 6.11 2.99
C ALA A 191 11.60 5.67 2.43
N TYR A 192 12.20 4.63 2.99
CA TYR A 192 13.32 3.96 2.34
C TYR A 192 12.88 3.58 0.92
N PRO A 193 13.61 3.98 -0.13
CA PRO A 193 13.29 3.56 -1.47
C PRO A 193 13.31 2.03 -1.49
N ALA A 194 12.14 1.46 -1.73
CA ALA A 194 11.96 0.05 -1.98
C ALA A 194 13.06 -0.44 -2.92
N PRO A 195 13.90 -1.42 -2.54
CA PRO A 195 15.01 -1.80 -3.38
C PRO A 195 14.49 -2.46 -4.66
N VAL A 196 14.66 -1.74 -5.78
CA VAL A 196 14.13 -2.14 -7.08
C VAL A 196 14.87 -3.35 -7.64
N PRO A 197 14.18 -4.35 -8.21
CA PRO A 197 14.86 -5.44 -8.89
C PRO A 197 15.64 -4.94 -10.10
N GLY A 198 16.87 -5.44 -10.22
CA GLY A 198 17.60 -5.38 -11.49
C GLY A 198 16.83 -6.15 -12.56
N MET A 199 16.98 -5.72 -13.82
CA MET A 199 16.23 -6.28 -14.96
C MET A 199 16.39 -7.81 -15.06
N GLY A 200 17.60 -8.35 -14.86
CA GLY A 200 17.84 -9.79 -14.88
C GLY A 200 17.05 -10.56 -13.80
N ARG A 201 17.00 -10.05 -12.57
CA ARG A 201 16.22 -10.70 -11.50
C ARG A 201 14.71 -10.60 -11.76
N ALA A 202 14.24 -9.46 -12.27
CA ALA A 202 12.84 -9.30 -12.66
C ALA A 202 12.44 -10.28 -13.78
N PHE A 203 13.32 -10.50 -14.76
CA PHE A 203 13.11 -11.48 -15.83
C PHE A 203 13.05 -12.90 -15.27
N LEU A 204 14.04 -13.32 -14.48
CA LEU A 204 14.07 -14.66 -13.89
C LEU A 204 12.86 -14.92 -12.97
N ALA A 205 12.46 -13.93 -12.17
CA ALA A 205 11.26 -14.01 -11.34
C ALA A 205 9.97 -14.14 -12.18
N SER A 206 9.92 -13.47 -13.33
CA SER A 206 8.79 -13.55 -14.27
C SER A 206 8.73 -14.90 -14.98
N VAL A 207 9.88 -15.46 -15.37
CA VAL A 207 9.97 -16.80 -15.95
C VAL A 207 9.54 -17.84 -14.92
N ALA A 208 10.09 -17.79 -13.71
CA ALA A 208 9.78 -18.76 -12.66
C ALA A 208 8.29 -18.76 -12.26
N GLY A 209 7.74 -17.58 -11.93
CA GLY A 209 6.34 -17.48 -11.50
C GLY A 209 5.35 -17.46 -12.67
N GLY A 210 5.55 -16.57 -13.64
CA GLY A 210 4.59 -16.31 -14.71
C GLY A 210 4.63 -17.30 -15.89
N ILE A 211 5.62 -18.19 -15.96
CA ILE A 211 5.74 -19.21 -17.02
C ILE A 211 5.82 -20.61 -16.40
N LEU A 212 6.87 -20.90 -15.63
CA LEU A 212 7.13 -22.26 -15.16
C LEU A 212 6.05 -22.74 -14.17
N LEU A 213 5.73 -21.95 -13.15
CA LEU A 213 4.67 -22.31 -12.20
C LEU A 213 3.30 -22.40 -12.87
N VAL A 214 3.02 -21.48 -13.80
CA VAL A 214 1.76 -21.46 -14.57
C VAL A 214 1.62 -22.75 -15.38
N TYR A 215 2.66 -23.21 -16.07
CA TYR A 215 2.62 -24.49 -16.79
C TYR A 215 2.62 -25.70 -15.88
N ALA A 216 3.34 -25.66 -14.75
CA ALA A 216 3.40 -26.75 -13.79
C ALA A 216 2.02 -27.09 -13.20
N ILE A 217 1.12 -26.12 -13.13
CA ILE A 217 -0.25 -26.31 -12.64
C ILE A 217 -1.24 -26.43 -13.80
N GLY A 218 -1.16 -25.53 -14.78
CA GLY A 218 -2.12 -25.43 -15.88
C GLY A 218 -2.07 -26.59 -16.85
N ALA A 219 -0.87 -27.07 -17.22
CA ALA A 219 -0.75 -28.12 -18.22
C ALA A 219 -1.23 -29.50 -17.70
N PRO A 220 -0.90 -29.93 -16.46
CA PRO A 220 -1.49 -31.15 -15.89
C PRO A 220 -3.02 -31.06 -15.74
N TRP A 221 -3.55 -29.90 -15.33
CA TRP A 221 -4.99 -29.68 -15.27
C TRP A 221 -5.65 -29.86 -16.63
N LEU A 222 -5.08 -29.25 -17.68
CA LEU A 222 -5.58 -29.38 -19.04
C LEU A 222 -5.59 -30.85 -19.47
N ALA A 223 -4.52 -31.59 -19.22
CA ALA A 223 -4.41 -33.01 -19.54
C ALA A 223 -5.55 -33.84 -18.92
N VAL A 224 -5.88 -33.56 -17.66
CA VAL A 224 -6.97 -34.23 -16.93
C VAL A 224 -8.34 -33.84 -17.51
N VAL A 225 -8.57 -32.56 -17.76
CA VAL A 225 -9.88 -32.06 -18.23
C VAL A 225 -10.18 -32.48 -19.67
N THR A 226 -9.18 -32.53 -20.55
CA THR A 226 -9.37 -32.91 -21.96
C THR A 226 -9.12 -34.39 -22.24
N GLY A 227 -8.63 -35.16 -21.25
CA GLY A 227 -8.20 -36.54 -21.43
C GLY A 227 -7.03 -36.71 -22.42
N THR A 228 -6.29 -35.64 -22.70
CA THR A 228 -5.19 -35.64 -23.68
C THR A 228 -3.90 -36.14 -23.01
N PRO A 229 -3.17 -37.10 -23.62
CA PRO A 229 -1.89 -37.55 -23.11
C PRO A 229 -0.87 -36.41 -22.97
N TRP A 230 0.03 -36.52 -21.99
CA TRP A 230 1.02 -35.47 -21.69
C TRP A 230 1.83 -34.98 -22.91
N PRO A 231 2.32 -35.84 -23.83
CA PRO A 231 3.03 -35.36 -25.03
C PRO A 231 2.18 -34.45 -25.92
N GLY A 232 0.88 -34.74 -26.04
CA GLY A 232 -0.06 -33.91 -26.80
C GLY A 232 -0.25 -32.54 -26.13
N VAL A 233 -0.37 -32.50 -24.81
CA VAL A 233 -0.47 -31.24 -24.06
C VAL A 233 0.81 -30.42 -24.16
N ALA A 234 1.98 -31.04 -24.00
CA ALA A 234 3.27 -30.35 -24.10
C ALA A 234 3.47 -29.69 -25.48
N THR A 235 3.11 -30.40 -26.55
CA THR A 235 3.28 -29.92 -27.92
C THR A 235 2.23 -28.90 -28.33
N ALA A 236 0.97 -29.07 -27.92
CA ALA A 236 -0.14 -28.21 -28.34
C ALA A 236 -0.40 -27.01 -27.40
N ALA A 237 -0.12 -27.14 -26.10
CA ALA A 237 -0.52 -26.17 -25.08
C ALA A 237 0.63 -25.53 -24.29
N VAL A 238 1.88 -25.97 -24.51
CA VAL A 238 3.06 -25.35 -23.89
C VAL A 238 3.95 -24.74 -24.97
N LEU A 239 4.44 -25.56 -25.91
CA LEU A 239 5.45 -25.14 -26.90
C LEU A 239 5.07 -23.88 -27.71
N PRO A 240 3.84 -23.73 -28.24
CA PRO A 240 3.47 -22.57 -29.05
C PRO A 240 3.43 -21.25 -28.27
N PHE A 241 3.28 -21.33 -26.95
CA PHE A 241 3.09 -20.19 -26.07
C PHE A 241 4.42 -19.65 -25.51
N VAL A 242 5.45 -20.50 -25.43
CA VAL A 242 6.76 -20.15 -24.86
C VAL A 242 7.36 -18.88 -25.47
N PRO A 243 7.44 -18.71 -26.81
CA PRO A 243 8.05 -17.51 -27.39
C PRO A 243 7.31 -16.23 -26.96
N GLY A 244 5.97 -16.28 -26.98
CA GLY A 244 5.13 -15.17 -26.58
C GLY A 244 5.23 -14.87 -25.08
N ASP A 245 5.40 -15.88 -24.23
CA ASP A 245 5.54 -15.69 -22.78
C ASP A 245 6.92 -15.15 -22.39
N LEU A 246 7.98 -15.56 -23.08
CA LEU A 246 9.30 -14.97 -22.91
C LEU A 246 9.32 -13.50 -23.31
N ALA A 247 8.65 -13.15 -24.42
CA ALA A 247 8.49 -11.74 -24.80
C ALA A 247 7.76 -10.93 -23.71
N LYS A 248 6.68 -11.47 -23.13
CA LYS A 248 5.99 -10.83 -21.99
C LYS A 248 6.89 -10.69 -20.77
N ALA A 249 7.66 -11.71 -20.43
CA ALA A 249 8.61 -11.66 -19.32
C ALA A 249 9.69 -10.60 -19.53
N LEU A 250 10.19 -10.42 -20.76
CA LEU A 250 11.10 -9.32 -21.11
C LEU A 250 10.43 -7.96 -20.93
N VAL A 251 9.20 -7.79 -21.42
CA VAL A 251 8.42 -6.56 -21.24
C VAL A 251 8.21 -6.27 -19.76
N ALA A 252 7.81 -7.26 -18.96
CA ALA A 252 7.62 -7.11 -17.52
C ALA A 252 8.92 -6.71 -16.81
N ALA A 253 10.04 -7.37 -17.15
CA ALA A 253 11.36 -7.10 -16.59
C ALA A 253 11.91 -5.72 -16.98
N TRP A 254 11.55 -5.23 -18.16
CA TRP A 254 11.92 -3.90 -18.63
C TRP A 254 11.03 -2.81 -17.99
N LEU A 255 9.72 -3.06 -17.90
CA LEU A 255 8.73 -2.08 -17.44
C LEU A 255 8.75 -1.92 -15.92
N ALA A 256 8.74 -3.01 -15.16
CA ALA A 256 8.53 -2.95 -13.72
C ALA A 256 9.59 -2.11 -12.97
N PRO A 257 10.90 -2.27 -13.23
CA PRO A 257 11.91 -1.43 -12.58
C PRO A 257 11.82 0.04 -12.97
N ARG A 258 11.27 0.37 -14.14
CA ARG A 258 11.05 1.76 -14.58
C ARG A 258 9.86 2.36 -13.85
N VAL A 259 8.76 1.62 -13.76
CA VAL A 259 7.57 2.02 -13.01
C VAL A 259 7.91 2.21 -11.53
N LEU A 260 8.64 1.27 -10.92
CA LEU A 260 9.07 1.37 -9.52
C LEU A 260 9.99 2.58 -9.27
N ARG A 261 10.92 2.87 -10.20
CA ARG A 261 11.79 4.05 -10.11
C ARG A 261 11.01 5.35 -10.29
N ALA A 262 10.06 5.39 -11.22
CA ALA A 262 9.25 6.58 -11.50
C ALA A 262 8.26 6.88 -10.37
N LEU A 263 7.67 5.84 -9.79
CA LEU A 263 6.70 5.99 -8.70
C LEU A 263 7.39 6.10 -7.33
N GLY A 264 8.66 5.70 -7.19
CA GLY A 264 9.38 5.76 -5.90
C GLY A 264 8.64 4.99 -4.80
N GLY A 265 8.91 5.28 -3.52
CA GLY A 265 8.23 4.66 -2.35
C GLY A 265 6.69 4.84 -2.28
N ARG A 266 6.05 5.22 -3.39
CA ARG A 266 4.62 5.24 -3.63
C ARG A 266 4.06 3.88 -4.09
N LEU A 267 4.92 2.94 -4.49
CA LEU A 267 4.66 1.49 -4.46
C LEU A 267 4.16 1.05 -3.07
N ALA A 268 3.27 0.06 -2.94
CA ALA A 268 2.65 -0.37 -1.67
C ALA A 268 3.60 -0.39 -0.46
N PRO A 269 3.17 0.06 0.74
CA PRO A 269 3.97 -0.04 1.95
C PRO A 269 4.17 -1.51 2.34
N GLY A 270 5.43 -1.93 2.51
CA GLY A 270 5.78 -3.26 3.03
C GLY A 270 6.14 -4.32 1.99
N ILE A 271 6.91 -3.96 0.95
CA ILE A 271 7.78 -4.98 0.33
C ILE A 271 8.79 -5.53 1.34
#